data_AF-A0A836SHD8-F1
#
_entry.id   AF-A0A836SHD8-F1
#
_cell.length_a   1.000
_cell.length_b   1.000
_cell.length_c   1.000
_cell.angle_alpha   90.00
_cell.angle_beta   90.00
_cell.angle_gamma   90.00
#
_symmetry.space_group_name_H-M   'P 1'
#
loop_
_entity.id
_entity.type
_entity.pdbx_description
1 polymer ?
#
loop_
_entity_poly.entity_id
_entity_poly.type
_entity_poly.pdbx_seq_one_letter_code
_entity_poly.pdbx_strand_id
1 'polypeptide(L)'
;MSALMSQPIDEINPLFNKIFYSSRYLVNNDGSKTDVVLSVADWHKLLALLEELDDQKIIQEWLPKLKVGPVSSGALRWKDVKEEWEDDTSV
;
A
#
# COMPACT_ATOMS: atom_id res chain seq x y z
N MET A 1 -0.42 -22.34 11.06
CA MET A 1 0.52 -21.22 10.86
C MET A 1 -0.30 -19.97 10.60
N SER A 2 -0.58 -19.19 11.64
CA SER A 2 -1.56 -18.07 11.58
C SER A 2 -1.04 -16.90 12.41
N ALA A 3 0.17 -16.43 12.09
CA ALA A 3 0.83 -15.36 12.84
C ALA A 3 1.42 -14.25 11.95
N LEU A 4 1.24 -14.29 10.62
CA LEU A 4 1.91 -13.35 9.72
C LEU A 4 1.05 -12.19 9.20
N MET A 5 -0.24 -12.09 9.56
CA MET A 5 -1.15 -11.10 8.95
C MET A 5 -1.99 -10.28 9.94
N SER A 6 -1.51 -10.07 11.16
CA SER A 6 -2.29 -9.31 12.17
C SER A 6 -1.57 -8.09 12.74
N GLN A 7 -0.33 -7.79 12.32
CA GLN A 7 0.44 -6.69 12.90
C GLN A 7 0.22 -5.27 12.34
N PRO A 8 -0.38 -5.01 11.16
CA PRO A 8 -0.50 -3.62 10.68
C PRO A 8 -1.59 -2.83 11.42
N ILE A 9 -2.72 -3.46 11.73
CA ILE A 9 -3.96 -2.78 12.15
C ILE A 9 -3.82 -2.08 13.51
N ASP A 10 -3.03 -2.65 14.42
CA ASP A 10 -2.84 -2.11 15.76
C ASP A 10 -2.06 -0.78 15.77
N GLU A 11 -1.27 -0.49 14.72
CA GLU A 11 -0.48 0.74 14.58
C GLU A 11 -1.17 1.83 13.73
N ILE A 12 -2.23 1.48 13.00
CA ILE A 12 -2.97 2.40 12.12
C ILE A 12 -3.57 3.56 12.91
N ASN A 13 -4.30 3.25 13.98
CA ASN A 13 -4.97 4.25 14.81
C ASN A 13 -3.97 5.22 15.49
N PRO A 14 -2.86 4.73 16.08
CA PRO A 14 -1.80 5.60 16.59
C PRO A 14 -1.20 6.53 15.53
N LEU A 15 -0.92 6.04 14.32
CA LEU A 15 -0.32 6.86 13.26
C LEU A 15 -1.28 7.94 12.77
N PHE A 16 -2.54 7.60 12.49
CA PHE A 16 -3.53 8.59 12.06
C PHE A 16 -3.78 9.66 13.13
N ASN A 17 -3.88 9.26 14.41
CA ASN A 17 -4.00 10.23 15.50
C ASN A 17 -2.79 11.16 15.55
N LYS A 18 -1.57 10.61 15.46
CA LYS A 18 -0.35 11.42 15.43
C LYS A 18 -0.37 12.42 14.28
N ILE A 19 -0.67 11.97 13.06
CA ILE A 19 -0.73 12.82 11.86
C ILE A 19 -1.81 13.90 12.04
N PHE A 20 -2.99 13.52 12.53
CA PHE A 20 -4.08 14.46 12.75
C PHE A 20 -3.67 15.59 13.70
N TYR A 21 -3.06 15.26 14.83
CA TYR A 21 -2.61 16.23 15.83
C TYR A 21 -1.36 17.01 15.42
N SER A 22 -0.47 16.45 14.59
CA SER A 22 0.75 17.13 14.13
C SER A 22 0.55 17.94 12.85
N SER A 23 -0.55 17.71 12.12
CA SER A 23 -0.85 18.38 10.85
C SER A 23 -1.01 19.88 11.00
N ARG A 24 -0.48 20.62 10.03
CA ARG A 24 -0.70 22.05 9.87
C ARG A 24 -1.39 22.31 8.56
N TYR A 25 -1.96 23.50 8.41
CA TYR A 25 -2.68 23.87 7.20
C TYR A 25 -2.16 25.20 6.69
N LEU A 26 -1.99 25.32 5.37
CA LEU A 26 -1.94 26.63 4.73
C LEU A 26 -3.37 27.17 4.62
N VAL A 27 -3.51 28.45 4.93
CA VAL A 27 -4.79 29.14 4.95
C VAL A 27 -4.68 30.34 4.01
N ASN A 28 -5.65 30.47 3.11
CA ASN A 28 -5.71 31.59 2.17
C ASN A 28 -6.26 32.87 2.84
N ASN A 29 -6.42 33.94 2.06
CA ASN A 29 -6.90 35.22 2.57
C ASN A 29 -8.37 35.20 3.05
N ASP A 30 -9.18 34.23 2.62
CA ASP A 30 -10.58 34.10 3.05
C ASP A 30 -10.75 33.20 4.28
N GLY A 31 -9.66 32.64 4.81
CA GLY A 31 -9.68 31.75 5.97
C GLY A 31 -9.89 30.27 5.62
N SER A 32 -10.03 29.92 4.34
CA SER A 32 -10.12 28.53 3.90
C SER A 32 -8.77 27.84 3.90
N LYS A 33 -8.76 26.58 4.32
CA LYS A 33 -7.60 25.69 4.25
C LYS A 33 -7.36 25.27 2.81
N THR A 34 -6.15 25.46 2.30
CA THR A 34 -5.79 25.10 0.92
C THR A 34 -4.93 23.85 0.85
N ASP A 35 -4.04 23.68 1.83
CA ASP A 35 -3.03 22.61 1.82
C ASP A 35 -2.84 22.03 3.22
N VAL A 36 -2.41 20.77 3.27
CA VAL A 36 -1.97 20.10 4.50
C VAL A 36 -0.46 20.03 4.50
N VAL A 37 0.15 20.49 5.58
CA VAL A 37 1.59 20.47 5.79
C VAL A 37 1.91 19.44 6.88
N LEU A 38 2.74 18.46 6.51
CA LEU A 38 3.21 17.40 7.38
C LEU A 38 4.74 17.44 7.48
N SER A 39 5.29 16.81 8.52
CA SER A 39 6.71 16.49 8.52
C SER A 39 7.00 15.46 7.43
N VAL A 40 8.18 15.53 6.79
CA VAL A 40 8.59 14.55 5.78
C VAL A 40 8.57 13.12 6.34
N ALA A 41 8.96 12.96 7.61
CA ALA A 41 8.94 11.66 8.28
C ALA A 41 7.53 11.11 8.47
N ASP A 42 6.55 11.95 8.83
CA ASP A 42 5.16 11.52 8.97
C ASP A 42 4.51 11.26 7.60
N TRP A 43 4.88 12.03 6.56
CA TRP A 43 4.45 11.80 5.19
C TRP A 43 4.89 10.42 4.68
N HIS A 44 6.17 10.06 4.83
CA HIS A 44 6.64 8.73 4.41
C HIS A 44 5.96 7.59 5.16
N LYS A 45 5.68 7.77 6.45
CA LYS A 45 4.94 6.77 7.23
C LYS A 45 3.50 6.61 6.75
N LEU A 46 2.85 7.73 6.41
CA LEU A 46 1.51 7.69 5.84
C LEU A 46 1.50 6.98 4.49
N LEU A 47 2.47 7.30 3.62
CA LEU A 47 2.58 6.69 2.30
C LEU A 47 2.80 5.17 2.40
N ALA A 48 3.76 4.73 3.21
CA ALA A 48 4.04 3.32 3.42
C ALA A 48 2.81 2.55 3.97
N LEU A 49 2.02 3.18 4.85
CA LEU A 49 0.78 2.59 5.33
C LEU A 49 -0.25 2.44 4.21
N LEU A 50 -0.41 3.44 3.35
CA LEU A 50 -1.35 3.38 2.23
C LEU A 50 -0.96 2.29 1.23
N GLU A 51 0.34 2.17 0.92
CA GLU A 51 0.88 1.11 0.05
C GLU A 51 0.59 -0.28 0.63
N GLU A 52 0.85 -0.49 1.92
CA GLU A 52 0.56 -1.77 2.59
C GLU A 52 -0.93 -2.12 2.57
N LEU A 53 -1.82 -1.12 2.72
CA LEU A 53 -3.27 -1.34 2.64
C LEU A 53 -3.72 -1.72 1.22
N ASP A 54 -3.13 -1.09 0.20
CA ASP A 54 -3.40 -1.43 -1.20
C ASP A 54 -2.87 -2.84 -1.54
N ASP A 55 -1.67 -3.19 -1.11
CA ASP A 55 -1.10 -4.54 -1.27
C ASP A 55 -1.96 -5.61 -0.60
N GLN A 56 -2.43 -5.35 0.62
CA GLN A 56 -3.34 -6.27 1.31
C GLN A 56 -4.63 -6.48 0.52
N LYS A 57 -5.19 -5.42 -0.05
CA LYS A 57 -6.39 -5.52 -0.88
C LYS A 57 -6.13 -6.37 -2.12
N ILE A 58 -5.01 -6.15 -2.81
CA ILE A 58 -4.60 -6.98 -3.96
C ILE A 58 -4.49 -8.45 -3.53
N ILE A 59 -3.79 -8.74 -2.43
CA ILE A 59 -3.65 -10.11 -1.94
C ILE A 59 -5.02 -10.72 -1.63
N GLN A 60 -5.91 -10.00 -0.96
CA GLN A 60 -7.25 -10.49 -0.63
C GLN A 60 -8.09 -10.80 -1.86
N GLU A 61 -7.97 -10.00 -2.92
CA GLU A 61 -8.67 -10.22 -4.20
C GLU A 61 -8.08 -11.41 -4.99
N TRP A 62 -6.77 -11.61 -4.94
CA TRP A 62 -6.08 -12.65 -5.68
C TRP A 62 -6.08 -14.02 -4.98
N LEU A 63 -6.08 -14.04 -3.65
CA LEU A 63 -5.96 -15.27 -2.87
C LEU A 63 -7.05 -16.32 -3.19
N PRO A 64 -8.34 -15.96 -3.36
CA PRO A 64 -9.36 -16.92 -3.78
C PRO A 64 -9.11 -17.51 -5.17
N LYS A 65 -8.58 -16.72 -6.11
CA LYS A 65 -8.23 -17.17 -7.46
C LYS A 65 -7.06 -18.15 -7.39
N LEU A 66 -6.02 -17.85 -6.62
CA LEU A 66 -4.88 -18.73 -6.46
C LEU A 66 -5.25 -20.08 -5.80
N LYS A 67 -6.25 -20.09 -4.91
CA LYS A 67 -6.74 -21.31 -4.26
C LYS A 67 -7.39 -22.31 -5.20
N VAL A 68 -7.93 -21.88 -6.35
CA VAL A 68 -8.53 -22.82 -7.34
C VAL A 68 -7.49 -23.50 -8.24
N GLY A 69 -6.20 -23.23 -7.99
CA GLY A 69 -5.08 -23.82 -8.70
C GLY A 69 -4.59 -22.95 -9.88
N PRO A 70 -3.31 -23.11 -10.28
CA PRO A 70 -2.62 -22.18 -11.17
C PRO A 70 -3.25 -22.07 -12.56
N VAL A 71 -3.77 -23.16 -13.11
CA VAL A 71 -4.43 -23.15 -14.43
C VAL A 71 -5.75 -22.37 -14.37
N SER A 72 -6.60 -22.69 -13.39
CA SER A 72 -7.91 -22.06 -13.21
C SER A 72 -7.81 -20.59 -12.78
N SER A 73 -6.70 -20.20 -12.14
CA SER A 73 -6.42 -18.83 -11.74
C SER A 73 -5.90 -17.96 -12.89
N GLY A 74 -5.65 -18.54 -14.07
CA GLY A 74 -5.01 -17.86 -15.19
C GLY A 74 -3.53 -17.56 -14.96
N ALA A 75 -2.86 -18.30 -14.07
CA ALA A 75 -1.43 -18.11 -13.85
C ALA A 75 -0.63 -18.57 -15.08
N LEU A 76 0.30 -17.73 -15.52
CA LEU A 76 1.21 -18.05 -16.60
C LEU A 76 2.34 -18.92 -16.07
N ARG A 77 2.78 -19.90 -16.86
CA ARG A 77 3.95 -20.71 -16.47
C ARG A 77 5.19 -19.84 -16.64
N TRP A 78 6.03 -19.80 -15.62
CA TRP A 78 7.24 -18.96 -15.64
C TRP A 78 8.11 -19.16 -16.89
N LYS A 79 8.28 -20.41 -17.34
CA LYS A 79 9.03 -20.73 -18.57
C LYS A 79 8.49 -20.05 -19.83
N ASP A 80 7.19 -19.75 -19.84
CA ASP A 80 6.50 -19.20 -21.01
C ASP A 80 6.55 -17.66 -21.02
N VAL A 81 6.97 -17.00 -19.92
CA VAL A 81 7.01 -15.53 -19.78
C VAL A 81 8.37 -14.96 -19.33
N LYS A 82 9.33 -15.83 -18.99
CA LYS A 82 10.63 -15.44 -18.43
C LYS A 82 11.42 -14.48 -19.33
N GLU A 83 11.41 -14.69 -20.64
CA GLU A 83 12.17 -13.88 -21.59
C GLU A 83 11.68 -12.42 -21.62
N GLU A 84 10.36 -12.20 -21.61
CA GLU A 84 9.75 -10.86 -21.58
C GLU A 84 10.11 -10.09 -20.30
N TRP A 85 10.22 -10.80 -19.17
CA TRP A 85 10.54 -10.21 -17.86
C TRP A 85 12.04 -9.92 -17.68
N GLU A 86 12.92 -10.65 -18.35
CA GLU A 86 14.37 -10.43 -18.26
C GLU A 86 14.83 -9.25 -19.13
N ASP A 87 14.11 -8.94 -20.22
CA ASP A 87 14.42 -7.83 -21.13
C ASP A 87 14.15 -6.46 -20.48
N ASP A 88 13.13 -6.36 -19.63
CA ASP A 88 12.78 -5.13 -18.89
C ASP A 88 13.80 -4.73 -17.80
N THR A 89 14.76 -5.60 -17.46
CA THR A 89 15.83 -5.29 -16.50
C THR A 89 17.10 -4.73 -17.14
N SER A 90 17.10 -4.49 -18.46
CA SER A 90 18.25 -4.02 -19.24
C SER A 90 18.35 -2.50 -19.42
N VAL A 91 17.50 -1.71 -18.74
CA VAL A 91 17.49 -0.23 -18.77
C VAL A 91 18.16 0.39 -17.55
#